data_AF-A0A9Q4DMY2-F1
#
_entry.id   AF-A0A9Q4DMY2-F1
#
_cell.length_a   1.000
_cell.length_b   1.000
_cell.length_c   1.000
_cell.angle_alpha   90.00
_cell.angle_beta   90.00
_cell.angle_gamma   90.00
#
_symmetry.space_group_name_H-M   'P 1'
#
loop_
_entity.id
_entity.type
_entity.pdbx_description
1 polymer ?
#
loop_
_entity_poly.entity_id
_entity_poly.type
_entity_poly.pdbx_seq_one_letter_code
_entity_poly.pdbx_strand_id
1 'polypeptide(L)'
;EEIIEEGEENPDPGMKIRYKFLCSEWYNHIVHYLCFLSCPQYLDRTKYRALKIKSQPYVIVEGRLYWKDHVGMLLLCLTEDEFTEAIKDHHEGLCG
;
A
#
# COMPACT_ATOMS: atom_id res chain seq x y z
N GLU A 1 0.81 1.07 -38.76
CA GLU A 1 1.17 0.29 -37.56
C GLU A 1 0.50 0.96 -36.39
N GLU A 2 -0.51 0.31 -35.81
CA GLU A 2 -1.03 0.71 -34.51
C GLU A 2 -1.40 -0.58 -33.80
N ILE A 3 -0.52 -0.94 -32.87
CA ILE A 3 -0.60 -2.13 -32.03
C ILE A 3 -1.56 -1.75 -30.91
N ILE A 4 -2.74 -2.37 -30.87
CA ILE A 4 -3.63 -2.30 -29.71
C ILE A 4 -3.10 -3.33 -28.73
N GLU A 5 -2.41 -2.86 -27.70
CA GLU A 5 -1.81 -3.68 -26.65
C GLU A 5 -2.88 -4.53 -25.94
N GLU A 6 -2.51 -5.80 -25.74
CA GLU A 6 -3.32 -6.84 -25.14
C GLU A 6 -3.75 -6.47 -23.72
N GLY A 7 -4.99 -6.84 -23.37
CA GLY A 7 -5.67 -6.44 -22.16
C GLY A 7 -4.88 -6.70 -20.89
N GLU A 8 -4.55 -5.61 -20.18
CA GLU A 8 -4.31 -5.66 -18.75
C GLU A 8 -5.60 -6.05 -18.04
N GLU A 9 -5.53 -7.19 -17.34
CA GLU A 9 -6.51 -7.67 -16.39
C GLU A 9 -6.85 -6.53 -15.40
N ASN A 10 -7.99 -5.86 -15.61
CA ASN A 10 -8.50 -4.84 -14.70
C ASN A 10 -8.66 -5.46 -13.30
N PRO A 11 -7.94 -5.01 -12.27
CA PRO A 11 -8.25 -5.42 -10.91
C PRO A 11 -9.59 -4.77 -10.52
N ASP A 12 -10.59 -5.63 -10.30
CA ASP A 12 -11.90 -5.45 -9.66
C ASP A 12 -12.34 -4.00 -9.22
N PRO A 13 -13.54 -3.52 -9.57
CA PRO A 13 -13.88 -2.09 -9.63
C PRO A 13 -14.20 -1.41 -8.28
N GLY A 14 -13.94 -2.04 -7.14
CA GLY A 14 -14.37 -1.52 -5.83
C GLY A 14 -13.41 -0.54 -5.14
N MET A 15 -12.09 -0.75 -5.29
CA MET A 15 -11.10 -0.09 -4.43
C MET A 15 -10.01 0.58 -5.25
N LYS A 16 -10.14 1.89 -5.48
CA LYS A 16 -9.10 2.70 -6.11
C LYS A 16 -7.94 2.90 -5.13
N ILE A 17 -6.93 2.03 -5.18
CA ILE A 17 -5.71 2.21 -4.39
C ILE A 17 -4.83 3.27 -5.04
N ARG A 18 -4.22 4.15 -4.23
CA ARG A 18 -3.22 5.09 -4.76
C ARG A 18 -2.06 4.32 -5.37
N TYR A 19 -1.77 4.61 -6.64
CA TYR A 19 -0.75 3.93 -7.45
C TYR A 19 0.64 3.87 -6.77
N LYS A 20 1.01 4.89 -6.00
CA LYS A 20 2.28 4.94 -5.25
C LYS A 20 2.52 3.70 -4.36
N PHE A 21 1.46 3.11 -3.79
CA PHE A 21 1.59 1.93 -2.94
C PHE A 21 1.85 0.65 -3.74
N LEU A 22 1.50 0.65 -5.03
CA LEU A 22 1.77 -0.46 -5.95
C LEU A 22 3.20 -0.41 -6.50
N CYS A 23 3.81 0.78 -6.56
CA CYS A 23 5.20 0.96 -6.99
C CYS A 23 6.23 0.48 -5.95
N SER A 24 5.86 0.46 -4.67
CA SER A 24 6.73 -0.03 -3.60
C SER A 24 6.61 -1.54 -3.50
N GLU A 25 7.73 -2.28 -3.67
CA GLU A 25 7.75 -3.74 -3.53
C GLU A 25 7.22 -4.21 -2.16
N TRP A 26 7.45 -3.40 -1.11
CA TRP A 26 6.97 -3.68 0.24
C TRP A 26 5.46 -3.49 0.37
N TYR A 27 4.94 -2.34 -0.04
CA TYR A 27 3.51 -2.05 0.10
C TYR A 27 2.66 -2.83 -0.90
N ASN A 28 3.17 -3.14 -2.09
CA ASN A 28 2.44 -3.87 -3.12
C ASN A 28 1.95 -5.23 -2.59
N HIS A 29 2.83 -6.02 -1.98
CA HIS A 29 2.44 -7.31 -1.40
C HIS A 29 1.39 -7.18 -0.29
N ILE A 30 1.50 -6.16 0.56
CA ILE A 30 0.54 -5.89 1.64
C ILE A 30 -0.81 -5.48 1.04
N VAL A 31 -0.81 -4.55 0.08
CA VAL A 31 -2.02 -4.09 -0.63
C VAL A 31 -2.70 -5.26 -1.33
N HIS A 32 -1.95 -6.08 -2.06
CA HIS A 32 -2.49 -7.27 -2.71
C HIS A 32 -3.15 -8.21 -1.69
N TYR A 33 -2.47 -8.49 -0.57
CA TYR A 33 -3.04 -9.33 0.48
C TYR A 33 -4.31 -8.73 1.09
N LEU A 34 -4.35 -7.42 1.32
CA LEU A 34 -5.52 -6.75 1.90
C LEU A 34 -6.71 -6.68 0.95
N CYS A 35 -6.47 -6.50 -0.35
CA CYS A 35 -7.54 -6.43 -1.37
C CYS A 35 -8.11 -7.81 -1.70
N PHE A 36 -7.24 -8.82 -1.89
CA PHE A 36 -7.65 -10.11 -2.43
C PHE A 36 -7.66 -11.24 -1.39
N LEU A 37 -7.20 -10.98 -0.16
CA LEU A 37 -7.03 -11.98 0.90
C LEU A 37 -6.22 -13.21 0.43
N SER A 38 -5.35 -13.00 -0.56
CA SER A 38 -4.63 -14.04 -1.27
C SER A 38 -3.15 -13.70 -1.37
N CYS A 39 -2.34 -14.74 -1.62
CA CYS A 39 -0.92 -14.57 -1.88
C CYS A 39 -0.67 -14.46 -3.37
N PRO A 40 0.22 -13.57 -3.81
CA PRO A 40 0.79 -13.66 -5.15
C PRO A 40 1.36 -15.06 -5.41
N GLN A 41 1.08 -15.63 -6.58
CA GLN A 41 1.34 -17.04 -6.91
C GLN A 41 2.83 -17.42 -6.89
N TYR A 42 3.73 -16.44 -7.01
CA TYR A 42 5.18 -16.63 -6.99
C TYR A 42 5.78 -16.73 -5.58
N LEU A 43 5.00 -16.55 -4.52
CA LEU A 43 5.47 -16.61 -3.13
C LEU A 43 5.24 -17.99 -2.52
N ASP A 44 6.30 -18.57 -1.95
CA ASP A 44 6.22 -19.82 -1.18
C ASP A 44 5.31 -19.68 0.07
N ARG A 45 4.78 -20.81 0.54
CA ARG A 45 3.91 -20.92 1.72
C ARG A 45 4.50 -20.28 2.98
N THR A 46 5.83 -20.34 3.15
CA THR A 46 6.52 -19.69 4.27
C THR A 46 6.42 -18.17 4.17
N LYS A 47 6.65 -17.63 2.97
CA LYS A 47 6.55 -16.19 2.70
C LYS A 47 5.11 -15.71 2.82
N TYR A 48 4.13 -16.52 2.45
CA TYR A 48 2.71 -16.23 2.67
C TYR A 48 2.36 -16.02 4.15
N ARG A 49 2.78 -16.94 5.03
CA ARG A 49 2.54 -16.81 6.47
C ARG A 49 3.16 -15.54 7.03
N ALA A 50 4.39 -15.24 6.60
CA ALA A 50 5.06 -14.00 6.98
C ALA A 50 4.31 -12.76 6.48
N LEU A 51 3.85 -12.75 5.21
CA LEU A 51 3.08 -11.66 4.64
C LEU A 51 1.76 -11.44 5.38
N LYS A 52 1.02 -12.51 5.69
CA LYS A 52 -0.22 -12.45 6.48
C LYS A 52 0.01 -11.79 7.84
N ILE A 53 1.02 -12.24 8.59
CA ILE A 53 1.36 -11.68 9.91
C ILE A 53 1.77 -10.21 9.77
N LYS A 54 2.60 -9.89 8.78
CA LYS A 54 3.05 -8.52 8.50
C LYS A 54 1.92 -7.58 8.09
N SER A 55 0.89 -8.10 7.42
CA SER A 55 -0.23 -7.30 6.92
C SER A 55 -1.31 -7.05 7.97
N GLN A 56 -1.34 -7.81 9.08
CA GLN A 56 -2.32 -7.65 10.17
C GLN A 56 -2.50 -6.22 10.71
N PRO A 57 -1.43 -5.43 10.95
CA PRO A 57 -1.60 -4.08 11.45
C PRO A 57 -2.00 -3.07 10.36
N TYR A 58 -2.12 -3.47 9.09
CA TYR A 58 -2.45 -2.54 8.01
C TYR A 58 -3.92 -2.59 7.63
N VAL A 59 -4.44 -1.45 7.19
CA VAL A 59 -5.81 -1.31 6.67
C VAL A 59 -5.83 -0.33 5.51
N ILE A 60 -6.73 -0.56 4.56
CA ILE A 60 -6.98 0.38 3.47
C ILE A 60 -8.29 1.11 3.76
N VAL A 61 -8.24 2.44 3.79
CA VAL A 61 -9.39 3.33 3.98
C VAL A 61 -9.36 4.38 2.88
N GLU A 62 -10.44 4.50 2.11
CA GLU A 62 -10.56 5.45 0.99
C GLU A 62 -9.36 5.40 0.00
N GLY A 63 -8.89 4.18 -0.31
CA GLY A 63 -7.77 3.98 -1.23
C GLY A 63 -6.39 4.32 -0.67
N ARG A 64 -6.28 4.66 0.61
CA ARG A 64 -5.03 4.94 1.31
C ARG A 64 -4.68 3.82 2.27
N LEU A 65 -3.39 3.50 2.35
CA LEU A 65 -2.86 2.52 3.29
C LEU A 65 -2.54 3.20 4.63
N TYR A 66 -3.02 2.59 5.71
CA TYR A 66 -2.74 3.02 7.07
C TYR A 66 -2.12 1.86 7.86
N TRP A 67 -1.21 2.20 8.76
CA TRP A 67 -0.73 1.31 9.80
C TRP A 67 -1.44 1.63 11.12
N LYS A 68 -2.00 0.59 11.75
CA LYS A 68 -2.66 0.65 13.04
C LYS A 68 -1.63 0.42 14.13
N ASP A 69 -1.48 1.41 15.00
CA ASP A 69 -0.60 1.28 16.16
C ASP A 69 -1.22 0.39 17.26
N HIS A 70 -0.45 0.18 18.33
CA HIS A 70 -0.87 -0.64 19.47
C HIS A 70 -2.04 -0.03 20.28
N VAL A 71 -2.28 1.28 20.16
CA VAL A 71 -3.39 2.00 20.82
C VAL A 71 -4.63 2.05 19.91
N GLY A 72 -4.48 1.71 18.62
CA GLY A 72 -5.53 1.70 17.62
C GLY A 72 -5.57 2.95 16.74
N MET A 73 -4.60 3.84 16.84
CA MET A 73 -4.47 5.02 15.98
C MET A 73 -4.05 4.60 14.56
N LEU A 74 -4.64 5.28 13.56
CA LEU A 74 -4.30 5.07 12.15
C LEU A 74 -3.23 6.06 11.72
N LEU A 75 -2.03 5.55 11.44
CA LEU A 75 -0.92 6.31 10.88
C LEU A 75 -0.92 6.14 9.37
N LEU A 76 -0.98 7.25 8.63
CA LEU A 76 -0.95 7.21 7.17
C LEU A 76 0.41 6.69 6.69
N CYS A 77 0.41 5.67 5.83
CA CYS A 77 1.63 5.22 5.18
C CYS A 77 2.03 6.25 4.11
N LEU A 78 3.25 6.78 4.27
CA LEU A 78 3.85 7.73 3.34
C LEU A 78 4.91 7.05 2.49
N THR A 79 5.12 7.56 1.28
CA THR A 79 6.35 7.32 0.53
C THR A 79 7.47 8.17 1.11
N GLU A 80 8.72 7.87 0.74
CA GLU A 80 9.89 8.64 1.17
C GLU A 80 9.78 10.12 0.76
N ASP A 81 9.28 10.38 -0.45
CA ASP A 81 9.03 11.74 -0.95
C ASP A 81 8.01 12.48 -0.08
N GLU A 82 6.85 11.87 0.19
CA GLU A 82 5.80 12.47 1.02
C GLU A 82 6.25 12.67 2.47
N PHE A 83 7.09 11.77 2.99
CA PHE A 83 7.69 11.95 4.31
C PHE A 83 8.62 13.15 4.32
N THR A 84 9.47 13.29 3.30
CA THR A 84 10.38 14.43 3.16
C THR A 84 9.62 15.75 3.07
N GLU A 85 8.55 15.79 2.28
CA GLU A 85 7.66 16.96 2.19
C GLU A 85 6.99 17.25 3.54
N ALA A 86 6.41 16.24 4.19
CA ALA A 86 5.72 16.41 5.46
C ALA A 86 6.65 16.93 6.58
N ILE A 87 7.90 16.44 6.61
CA ILE A 87 8.92 16.91 7.55
C ILE A 87 9.33 18.35 7.25
N LYS A 88 9.52 18.68 5.97
CA LYS A 88 9.83 20.06 5.57
C LYS A 88 8.72 21.02 5.98
N ASP A 89 7.46 20.69 5.66
CA ASP A 89 6.29 21.47 6.05
C ASP A 89 6.17 21.61 7.58
N HIS A 90 6.53 20.57 8.32
CA HIS A 90 6.53 20.60 9.78
C HIS A 90 7.56 21.59 10.35
N HIS A 91 8.77 21.62 9.78
CA HIS A 91 9.84 22.51 10.21
C HIS A 91 9.70 23.95 9.71
N GLU A 92 9.05 24.16 8.56
CA GLU A 92 8.83 25.49 7.96
C GLU A 92 7.47 26.10 8.35
N GLY A 93 6.59 25.33 8.99
CA GLY A 93 5.24 25.75 9.38
C GLY A 93 5.19 26.61 10.64
N LEU A 94 3.96 27.06 11.01
CA LEU A 94 3.70 27.94 12.17
C LEU A 94 4.15 27.36 13.53
N CYS A 95 4.47 26.07 13.59
CA CYS A 95 4.92 25.36 14.79
C CYS A 95 6.42 25.03 14.76
N GLY A 96 7.16 25.49 13.75
CA GLY A 96 8.60 25.27 13.54
C GLY A 96 9.49 26.21 14.33
#